data_AF-A0A9X4AJ52-F1
#
_entry.id   AF-A0A9X4AJ52-F1
#
_cell.length_a   1.000
_cell.length_b   1.000
_cell.length_c   1.000
_cell.angle_alpha   90.00
_cell.angle_beta   90.00
_cell.angle_gamma   90.00
#
_symmetry.space_group_name_H-M   'P 1'
#
loop_
_entity.id
_entity.type
_entity.pdbx_description
1 polymer ?
#
loop_
_entity_poly.entity_id
_entity_poly.type
_entity_poly.pdbx_seq_one_letter_code
_entity_poly.pdbx_strand_id
1 'polypeptide(L)'
;MKKLICLSTLFIVFLLSGCNSDSPGNYSFSLTEEKKDIEVTLKRVEEHTNSHYALTTFHYLITNNSEEEIKVNIKHGEQDSDSSTKSSYLKDGKGSFHNIMSSGGTLVDGEGDDTHSDGVVSSIRIPAKTGKMEVHIGYQVIDVDSFETQVIVTLPSGEAVPFVFNGKLNEQNLIEE
;
A
#
# COMPACT_ATOMS: atom_id res chain seq x y z
N MET A 1 45.71 -53.78 -14.14
CA MET A 1 44.65 -54.72 -13.72
C MET A 1 44.24 -54.43 -12.29
N LYS A 2 42.92 -54.26 -12.03
CA LYS A 2 42.22 -54.30 -10.71
C LYS A 2 42.61 -53.18 -9.71
N LYS A 3 41.75 -52.58 -8.89
CA LYS A 3 40.30 -52.46 -8.69
C LYS A 3 40.12 -51.36 -7.63
N LEU A 4 39.00 -50.63 -7.69
CA LEU A 4 38.18 -50.09 -6.58
C LEU A 4 38.86 -49.65 -5.26
N ILE A 5 38.56 -48.44 -4.79
CA ILE A 5 37.64 -48.20 -3.66
C ILE A 5 37.33 -46.70 -3.56
N CYS A 6 36.04 -46.42 -3.72
CA CYS A 6 35.33 -45.22 -3.35
C CYS A 6 35.22 -45.20 -1.82
N LEU A 7 35.58 -44.09 -1.16
CA LEU A 7 35.15 -43.86 0.22
C LEU A 7 34.55 -42.46 0.33
N SER A 8 33.27 -42.42 0.04
CA SER A 8 32.34 -41.38 0.42
C SER A 8 32.14 -41.41 1.93
N THR A 9 32.37 -40.28 2.61
CA THR A 9 31.62 -39.97 3.83
C THR A 9 31.14 -38.53 3.75
N LEU A 10 30.03 -38.40 3.04
CA LEU A 10 29.12 -37.27 3.06
C LEU A 10 28.35 -37.33 4.39
N PHE A 11 28.52 -36.31 5.24
CA PHE A 11 27.61 -36.02 6.33
C PHE A 11 27.47 -34.51 6.40
N ILE A 12 26.60 -33.97 5.55
CA ILE A 12 26.10 -32.60 5.70
C ILE A 12 24.62 -32.73 6.05
N VAL A 13 24.32 -32.16 7.20
CA VAL A 13 23.06 -32.16 7.91
C VAL A 13 21.97 -31.57 7.03
N PHE A 14 20.92 -32.34 6.78
CA PHE A 14 19.64 -31.81 6.31
C PHE A 14 19.03 -30.97 7.44
N LEU A 15 19.24 -29.65 7.39
CA LEU A 15 18.31 -28.69 7.99
C LEU A 15 17.28 -28.36 6.93
N LEU A 16 16.18 -29.10 6.91
CA LEU A 16 14.94 -28.67 6.27
C LEU A 16 14.34 -27.56 7.12
N SER A 17 14.84 -26.34 6.93
CA SER A 17 14.14 -25.12 7.33
C SER A 17 13.16 -24.77 6.22
N GLY A 18 12.07 -25.54 6.15
CA GLY A 18 10.95 -25.22 5.28
C GLY A 18 10.07 -24.17 5.91
N CYS A 19 10.19 -22.93 5.43
CA CYS A 19 9.09 -22.08 5.00
C CYS A 19 9.73 -20.79 4.46
N ASN A 20 9.84 -20.72 3.14
CA ASN A 20 10.18 -19.50 2.42
C ASN A 20 9.21 -18.42 2.89
N SER A 21 9.73 -17.38 3.56
CA SER A 21 8.99 -16.14 3.61
C SER A 21 9.22 -15.49 2.26
N ASP A 22 8.31 -15.76 1.31
CA ASP A 22 8.25 -15.05 0.04
C ASP A 22 8.12 -13.56 0.39
N SER A 23 9.26 -12.86 0.35
CA SER A 23 9.30 -11.44 0.63
C SER A 23 8.73 -10.74 -0.60
N PRO A 24 7.73 -9.86 -0.45
CA PRO A 24 7.15 -9.18 -1.60
C PRO A 24 8.23 -8.39 -2.35
N GLY A 25 8.28 -8.59 -3.67
CA GLY A 25 9.34 -8.11 -4.56
C GLY A 25 9.65 -6.62 -4.43
N ASN A 26 10.86 -6.22 -4.81
CA ASN A 26 11.28 -4.82 -4.75
C ASN A 26 10.55 -3.98 -5.80
N TYR A 27 9.57 -3.20 -5.36
CA TYR A 27 8.88 -2.18 -6.14
C TYR A 27 9.61 -0.82 -6.03
N SER A 28 9.78 -0.08 -7.14
CA SER A 28 10.32 1.29 -7.08
C SER A 28 9.38 2.29 -7.75
N PHE A 29 8.54 2.95 -6.96
CA PHE A 29 7.81 4.13 -7.40
C PHE A 29 7.67 5.11 -6.23
N SER A 30 8.19 6.33 -6.42
CA SER A 30 7.80 7.50 -5.63
C SER A 30 7.12 8.44 -6.61
N LEU A 31 5.78 8.50 -6.59
CA LEU A 31 5.02 9.45 -7.40
C LEU A 31 4.38 10.47 -6.48
N THR A 32 4.56 11.75 -6.76
CA THR A 32 4.17 12.84 -5.88
C THR A 32 3.20 13.78 -6.58
N GLU A 33 2.14 14.13 -5.87
CA GLU A 33 1.14 15.10 -6.28
C GLU A 33 0.99 16.14 -5.16
N GLU A 34 0.99 17.43 -5.51
CA GLU A 34 0.88 18.54 -4.56
C GLU A 34 -0.33 19.41 -4.90
N LYS A 35 -1.17 19.68 -3.90
CA LYS A 35 -2.34 20.56 -4.01
C LYS A 35 -2.58 21.26 -2.69
N LYS A 36 -2.73 22.58 -2.72
CA LYS A 36 -3.18 23.40 -1.57
C LYS A 36 -2.36 23.14 -0.30
N ASP A 37 -1.05 23.23 -0.43
CA ASP A 37 -0.07 23.02 0.64
C ASP A 37 -0.06 21.58 1.22
N ILE A 38 -0.75 20.65 0.57
CA ILE A 38 -0.74 19.23 0.90
C ILE A 38 0.03 18.49 -0.20
N GLU A 39 1.04 17.74 0.19
CA GLU A 39 1.78 16.83 -0.69
C GLU A 39 1.38 15.39 -0.35
N VAL A 40 1.00 14.62 -1.37
CA VAL A 40 0.77 13.18 -1.25
C VAL A 40 1.74 12.47 -2.18
N THR A 41 2.53 11.57 -1.63
CA THR A 41 3.50 10.76 -2.36
C THR A 41 3.14 9.28 -2.23
N LEU A 42 2.81 8.59 -3.32
CA LEU A 42 2.76 7.12 -3.35
C LEU A 42 4.19 6.58 -3.23
N LYS A 43 4.50 5.93 -2.11
CA LYS A 43 5.86 5.49 -1.72
C LYS A 43 6.21 4.08 -2.17
N ARG A 44 5.24 3.18 -2.09
CA ARG A 44 5.37 1.76 -2.42
C ARG A 44 3.99 1.14 -2.57
N VAL A 45 3.96 0.04 -3.29
CA VAL A 45 2.83 -0.89 -3.38
C VAL A 45 3.35 -2.22 -2.87
N GLU A 46 2.61 -2.90 -2.02
CA GLU A 46 3.00 -4.22 -1.48
C GLU A 46 1.86 -5.20 -1.66
N GLU A 47 2.19 -6.43 -1.99
CA GLU A 47 1.23 -7.52 -2.15
C GLU A 47 1.47 -8.55 -1.06
N HIS A 48 0.42 -8.88 -0.31
CA HIS A 48 0.49 -9.76 0.83
C HIS A 48 -0.46 -10.93 0.60
N THR A 49 0.10 -12.13 0.52
CA THR A 49 -0.66 -13.38 0.45
C THR A 49 -0.40 -14.19 1.71
N ASN A 50 -1.43 -14.45 2.50
CA ASN A 50 -1.35 -15.42 3.58
C ASN A 50 -2.64 -16.24 3.70
N SER A 51 -2.67 -17.17 4.66
CA SER A 51 -3.78 -18.10 4.83
C SER A 51 -5.14 -17.46 5.18
N HIS A 52 -5.17 -16.17 5.54
CA HIS A 52 -6.37 -15.47 6.02
C HIS A 52 -6.74 -14.24 5.17
N TYR A 53 -5.82 -13.69 4.38
CA TYR A 53 -6.08 -12.54 3.51
C TYR A 53 -5.17 -12.52 2.28
N ALA A 54 -5.71 -11.97 1.20
CA ALA A 54 -5.03 -11.62 -0.04
C ALA A 54 -5.26 -10.12 -0.27
N LEU A 55 -4.18 -9.33 -0.24
CA LEU A 55 -4.26 -7.88 -0.14
C LEU A 55 -3.15 -7.18 -0.93
N THR A 56 -3.50 -6.15 -1.69
CA THR A 56 -2.55 -5.16 -2.23
C THR A 56 -2.67 -3.89 -1.41
N THR A 57 -1.57 -3.42 -0.83
CA THR A 57 -1.48 -2.24 0.02
C THR A 57 -0.72 -1.13 -0.67
N PHE A 58 -1.35 0.04 -0.79
CA PHE A 58 -0.73 1.27 -1.29
C PHE A 58 -0.30 2.12 -0.10
N HIS A 59 0.98 2.47 -0.03
CA HIS A 59 1.55 3.28 1.04
C HIS A 59 1.81 4.70 0.53
N TYR A 60 1.20 5.68 1.20
CA TYR A 60 1.27 7.10 0.90
C TYR A 60 2.03 7.84 1.99
N LEU A 61 2.91 8.74 1.60
CA LEU A 61 3.48 9.74 2.49
C LEU A 61 2.72 11.05 2.30
N ILE A 62 2.19 11.60 3.38
CA ILE A 62 1.38 12.81 3.36
C ILE A 62 2.07 13.87 4.20
N THR A 63 2.31 15.02 3.58
CA THR A 63 2.83 16.23 4.22
C THR A 63 1.71 17.27 4.23
N ASN A 64 1.44 17.82 5.39
CA ASN A 64 0.49 18.92 5.56
C ASN A 64 1.26 20.19 5.91
N ASN A 65 1.54 21.02 4.92
CA ASN A 65 2.20 22.31 5.13
C ASN A 65 1.21 23.43 5.46
N SER A 66 -0.10 23.13 5.49
CA SER A 66 -1.12 24.11 5.86
C SER A 66 -1.12 24.37 7.37
N GLU A 67 -1.77 25.47 7.74
CA GLU A 67 -1.94 25.91 9.13
C GLU A 67 -3.04 25.15 9.88
N GLU A 68 -3.76 24.25 9.21
CA GLU A 68 -4.94 23.58 9.77
C GLU A 68 -4.90 22.05 9.57
N GLU A 69 -5.63 21.32 10.41
CA GLU A 69 -5.74 19.86 10.30
C GLU A 69 -6.49 19.47 9.01
N ILE A 70 -6.00 18.46 8.29
CA ILE A 70 -6.71 17.84 7.16
C ILE A 70 -7.15 16.42 7.50
N LYS A 71 -8.05 15.86 6.69
CA LYS A 71 -8.48 14.46 6.83
C LYS A 71 -8.29 13.70 5.53
N VAL A 72 -7.58 12.59 5.58
CA VAL A 72 -7.54 11.61 4.50
C VAL A 72 -8.78 10.76 4.61
N ASN A 73 -9.65 10.79 3.61
CA ASN A 73 -10.86 9.99 3.59
C ASN A 73 -10.54 8.58 3.06
N ILE A 74 -10.88 7.57 3.84
CA ILE A 74 -10.65 6.15 3.48
C ILE A 74 -11.97 5.38 3.58
N LYS A 75 -13.06 6.06 3.24
CA LYS A 75 -14.35 5.42 3.04
C LYS A 75 -14.36 4.74 1.68
N HIS A 76 -14.91 3.53 1.66
CA HIS A 76 -15.28 2.87 0.43
C HIS A 76 -16.24 3.77 -0.36
N GLY A 77 -15.95 3.97 -1.65
CA GLY A 77 -16.96 4.49 -2.56
C GLY A 77 -18.01 3.41 -2.74
N GLU A 78 -19.28 3.71 -2.44
CA GLU A 78 -20.37 2.89 -2.96
C GLU A 78 -20.14 2.75 -4.47
N GLN A 79 -20.19 1.53 -5.01
CA GLN A 79 -19.84 1.22 -6.40
C GLN A 79 -20.84 1.83 -7.41
N ASP A 80 -21.06 3.13 -7.37
CA ASP A 80 -21.89 3.92 -8.26
C ASP A 80 -21.00 4.91 -9.02
N SER A 81 -21.28 5.11 -10.30
CA SER A 81 -20.44 5.89 -11.22
C SER A 81 -20.17 7.34 -10.75
N ASP A 82 -21.03 7.89 -9.88
CA ASP A 82 -20.91 9.26 -9.35
C ASP A 82 -20.11 9.35 -8.02
N SER A 83 -19.85 8.22 -7.37
CA SER A 83 -19.19 8.17 -6.05
C SER A 83 -17.65 8.27 -6.12
N SER A 84 -17.08 7.95 -7.28
CA SER A 84 -15.63 7.91 -7.51
C SER A 84 -14.95 9.26 -7.28
N THR A 85 -15.69 10.37 -7.41
CA THR A 85 -15.18 11.71 -7.13
C THR A 85 -15.01 12.04 -5.64
N LYS A 86 -15.58 11.23 -4.74
CA LYS A 86 -15.68 11.52 -3.29
C LYS A 86 -15.12 10.41 -2.41
N SER A 87 -14.49 9.40 -3.00
CA SER A 87 -14.04 8.20 -2.29
C SER A 87 -12.70 7.71 -2.82
N SER A 88 -11.92 7.09 -1.94
CA SER A 88 -10.65 6.48 -2.34
C SER A 88 -10.93 5.17 -3.08
N TYR A 89 -10.19 4.89 -4.16
CA TYR A 89 -10.39 3.70 -4.99
C TYR A 89 -9.09 3.12 -5.53
N LEU A 90 -9.17 1.89 -6.00
CA LEU A 90 -8.20 1.25 -6.87
C LEU A 90 -8.93 0.70 -8.09
N LYS A 91 -8.46 1.05 -9.27
CA LYS A 91 -8.90 0.54 -10.57
C LYS A 91 -7.71 -0.15 -11.23
N ASP A 92 -7.85 -1.42 -11.57
CA ASP A 92 -6.79 -2.19 -12.21
C ASP A 92 -6.68 -1.94 -13.73
N GLY A 93 -5.68 -2.52 -14.36
CA GLY A 93 -5.44 -2.46 -15.81
C GLY A 93 -6.55 -3.04 -16.69
N LYS A 94 -7.45 -3.85 -16.11
CA LYS A 94 -8.64 -4.40 -16.79
C LYS A 94 -9.84 -3.47 -16.62
N GLY A 95 -9.71 -2.42 -15.81
CA GLY A 95 -10.73 -1.44 -15.51
C GLY A 95 -11.66 -1.83 -14.36
N SER A 96 -11.33 -2.88 -13.60
CA SER A 96 -12.11 -3.33 -12.45
C SER A 96 -11.77 -2.52 -11.20
N PHE A 97 -12.80 -2.13 -10.45
CA PHE A 97 -12.66 -1.45 -9.17
C PHE A 97 -12.57 -2.46 -8.03
N HIS A 98 -11.71 -2.17 -7.05
CA HIS A 98 -11.45 -3.06 -5.92
C HIS A 98 -11.89 -2.43 -4.59
N ASN A 99 -12.39 -3.29 -3.70
CA ASN A 99 -12.89 -2.87 -2.39
C ASN A 99 -11.73 -2.61 -1.42
N ILE A 100 -11.88 -1.56 -0.60
CA ILE A 100 -10.97 -1.32 0.51
C ILE A 100 -11.24 -2.39 1.57
N MET A 101 -10.19 -3.07 2.00
CA MET A 101 -10.23 -4.08 3.04
C MET A 101 -9.72 -3.54 4.37
N SER A 102 -8.70 -2.69 4.34
CA SER A 102 -8.09 -2.13 5.55
C SER A 102 -7.44 -0.77 5.28
N SER A 103 -7.23 -0.01 6.35
CA SER A 103 -6.54 1.26 6.29
C SER A 103 -5.93 1.61 7.64
N GLY A 104 -4.83 2.37 7.61
CA GLY A 104 -4.14 2.80 8.82
C GLY A 104 -3.11 3.89 8.54
N GLY A 105 -2.66 4.53 9.61
CA GLY A 105 -1.64 5.58 9.58
C GLY A 105 -0.54 5.29 10.59
N THR A 106 0.69 5.63 10.24
CA THR A 106 1.82 5.66 11.17
C THR A 106 2.59 6.95 10.93
N LEU A 107 2.88 7.67 12.00
CA LEU A 107 3.74 8.85 11.92
C LEU A 107 5.18 8.39 11.76
N VAL A 108 5.86 8.92 10.76
CA VAL A 108 7.30 8.62 10.53
C VAL A 108 8.20 9.54 11.39
N ASP A 109 7.60 10.46 12.16
CA ASP A 109 8.18 11.15 13.32
C ASP A 109 7.01 11.68 14.20
N GLY A 110 6.71 11.03 15.33
CA GLY A 110 5.60 11.35 16.26
C GLY A 110 4.62 10.19 16.53
N GLU A 111 3.73 10.25 17.53
CA GLU A 111 2.79 9.17 17.88
C GLU A 111 1.43 9.28 17.16
N GLY A 112 0.96 8.22 16.50
CA GLY A 112 -0.34 8.17 15.82
C GLY A 112 -1.48 7.81 16.77
N ASP A 113 -2.65 8.42 16.61
CA ASP A 113 -3.85 8.14 17.41
C ASP A 113 -5.07 7.72 16.55
N ASP A 114 -5.93 6.93 17.19
CA ASP A 114 -7.28 6.47 16.84
C ASP A 114 -7.47 5.33 15.79
N THR A 115 -7.81 4.15 16.30
CA THR A 115 -8.38 2.99 15.57
C THR A 115 -9.86 2.81 15.91
N HIS A 116 -10.73 2.60 14.91
CA HIS A 116 -12.17 2.30 15.11
C HIS A 116 -12.42 0.80 15.43
N SER A 117 -13.54 0.51 16.09
CA SER A 117 -13.92 -0.82 16.62
C SER A 117 -14.37 -1.87 15.59
N ASP A 118 -14.51 -1.50 14.31
CA ASP A 118 -14.76 -2.42 13.19
C ASP A 118 -13.48 -2.72 12.37
N GLY A 119 -12.34 -2.13 12.77
CA GLY A 119 -11.06 -2.30 12.11
C GLY A 119 -10.88 -1.48 10.82
N VAL A 120 -11.89 -0.74 10.35
CA VAL A 120 -11.79 0.07 9.13
C VAL A 120 -11.75 1.56 9.48
N VAL A 121 -10.58 2.17 9.32
CA VAL A 121 -10.41 3.60 9.57
C VAL A 121 -11.11 4.38 8.44
N SER A 122 -12.24 5.02 8.76
CA SER A 122 -13.01 5.80 7.77
C SER A 122 -12.32 7.10 7.35
N SER A 123 -11.44 7.63 8.20
CA SER A 123 -10.58 8.77 7.89
C SER A 123 -9.37 8.82 8.81
N ILE A 124 -8.25 9.30 8.31
CA ILE A 124 -7.04 9.59 9.10
C ILE A 124 -6.88 11.10 9.20
N ARG A 125 -6.65 11.61 10.42
CA ARG A 125 -6.39 13.04 10.66
C ARG A 125 -4.91 13.32 10.52
N ILE A 126 -4.56 14.35 9.75
CA ILE A 126 -3.18 14.82 9.60
C ILE A 126 -3.10 16.22 10.21
N PRO A 127 -2.42 16.40 11.34
CA PRO A 127 -2.28 17.70 11.99
C PRO A 127 -1.69 18.77 11.06
N ALA A 128 -1.96 20.04 11.36
CA ALA A 128 -1.30 21.18 10.73
C ALA A 128 0.22 21.05 10.81
N LYS A 129 0.95 21.54 9.79
CA LYS A 129 2.42 21.54 9.76
C LYS A 129 3.06 20.16 10.00
N THR A 130 2.36 19.09 9.62
CA THR A 130 2.91 17.74 9.74
C THR A 130 3.96 17.54 8.66
N GLY A 131 5.21 17.31 9.10
CA GLY A 131 6.33 17.06 8.21
C GLY A 131 6.07 15.83 7.32
N LYS A 132 5.75 14.68 7.92
CA LYS A 132 5.52 13.40 7.20
C LYS A 132 4.64 12.44 8.03
N MET A 133 3.49 12.05 7.51
CA MET A 133 2.70 10.91 8.00
C MET A 133 2.61 9.84 6.92
N GLU A 134 2.90 8.58 7.24
CA GLU A 134 2.66 7.46 6.33
C GLU A 134 1.24 6.92 6.54
N VAL A 135 0.50 6.80 5.46
CA VAL A 135 -0.88 6.30 5.40
C VAL A 135 -0.90 5.12 4.45
N HIS A 136 -1.44 3.98 4.86
CA HIS A 136 -1.59 2.82 4.00
C HIS A 136 -3.07 2.47 3.78
N ILE A 137 -3.40 2.07 2.55
CA ILE A 137 -4.74 1.65 2.14
C ILE A 137 -4.62 0.28 1.47
N GLY A 138 -5.26 -0.72 2.08
CA GLY A 138 -5.30 -2.09 1.60
C GLY A 138 -6.56 -2.38 0.79
N TYR A 139 -6.40 -3.06 -0.34
CA TYR A 139 -7.48 -3.48 -1.24
C TYR A 139 -7.56 -5.00 -1.35
N GLN A 140 -8.76 -5.55 -1.43
CA GLN A 140 -9.02 -6.99 -1.57
C GLN A 140 -8.71 -7.49 -3.00
N VAL A 141 -7.43 -7.46 -3.37
CA VAL A 141 -6.88 -7.85 -4.67
C VAL A 141 -5.42 -8.27 -4.50
N ILE A 142 -4.88 -9.00 -5.48
CA ILE A 142 -3.46 -9.32 -5.64
C ILE A 142 -3.07 -9.10 -7.10
N ASP A 143 -1.78 -8.96 -7.37
CA ASP A 143 -1.18 -8.92 -8.71
C ASP A 143 -1.74 -7.80 -9.59
N VAL A 144 -1.50 -6.55 -9.19
CA VAL A 144 -2.02 -5.37 -9.91
C VAL A 144 -1.02 -4.88 -10.96
N ASP A 145 -1.00 -5.51 -12.15
CA ASP A 145 -0.07 -5.17 -13.26
C ASP A 145 -0.05 -3.68 -13.64
N SER A 146 -1.20 -3.02 -13.52
CA SER A 146 -1.31 -1.58 -13.67
C SER A 146 -2.50 -1.06 -12.88
N PHE A 147 -2.39 0.18 -12.42
CA PHE A 147 -3.35 0.76 -11.51
C PHE A 147 -3.64 2.22 -11.84
N GLU A 148 -4.84 2.64 -11.45
CA GLU A 148 -5.20 4.00 -11.12
C GLU A 148 -5.78 3.98 -9.70
N THR A 149 -5.24 4.80 -8.81
CA THR A 149 -5.70 4.90 -7.43
C THR A 149 -5.88 6.36 -7.04
N GLN A 150 -6.85 6.61 -6.16
CA GLN A 150 -7.14 7.94 -5.66
C GLN A 150 -7.13 7.98 -4.14
N VAL A 151 -6.54 9.04 -3.61
CA VAL A 151 -6.65 9.44 -2.22
C VAL A 151 -7.39 10.78 -2.15
N ILE A 152 -8.44 10.85 -1.34
CA ILE A 152 -9.18 12.09 -1.10
C ILE A 152 -8.72 12.73 0.21
N VAL A 153 -8.33 14.00 0.15
CA VAL A 153 -8.06 14.83 1.34
C VAL A 153 -9.20 15.84 1.52
N THR A 154 -9.85 15.83 2.67
CA THR A 154 -10.80 16.86 3.09
C THR A 154 -10.07 17.97 3.82
N LEU A 155 -10.22 19.19 3.32
CA LEU A 155 -9.75 20.40 3.99
C LEU A 155 -10.68 20.80 5.14
N PRO A 156 -10.22 21.64 6.07
CA PRO A 156 -11.05 22.24 7.12
C PRO A 156 -12.33 22.92 6.62
N SER A 157 -12.28 23.49 5.41
CA SER A 157 -13.44 24.09 4.72
C SER A 157 -14.54 23.08 4.36
N GLY A 158 -14.27 21.78 4.49
CA GLY A 158 -15.14 20.69 4.02
C GLY A 158 -14.93 20.33 2.55
N GLU A 159 -14.02 21.03 1.85
CA GLU A 159 -13.71 20.74 0.47
C GLU A 159 -12.91 19.44 0.32
N ALA A 160 -13.33 18.57 -0.60
CA ALA A 160 -12.63 17.34 -0.94
C ALA A 160 -11.65 17.57 -2.11
N VAL A 161 -10.39 17.23 -1.89
CA VAL A 161 -9.28 17.40 -2.82
C VAL A 161 -8.75 16.03 -3.24
N PRO A 162 -8.94 15.62 -4.51
CA PRO A 162 -8.46 14.33 -4.99
C PRO A 162 -6.98 14.37 -5.39
N PHE A 163 -6.24 13.33 -5.01
CA PHE A 163 -4.89 13.01 -5.49
C PHE A 163 -4.97 11.70 -6.25
N VAL A 164 -4.62 11.70 -7.53
CA VAL A 164 -4.78 10.53 -8.42
C VAL A 164 -3.41 10.08 -8.89
N PHE A 165 -3.12 8.80 -8.69
CA PHE A 165 -1.87 8.16 -9.07
C PHE A 165 -2.16 7.04 -10.06
N ASN A 166 -1.32 6.89 -11.08
CA ASN A 166 -1.41 5.78 -12.02
C ASN A 166 -0.03 5.22 -12.34
N GLY A 167 0.03 3.94 -12.70
CA GLY A 167 1.30 3.27 -12.94
C GLY A 167 1.14 1.87 -13.49
N LYS A 168 2.28 1.28 -13.87
CA LYS A 168 2.41 -0.15 -14.21
C LYS A 168 3.43 -0.79 -13.27
N LEU A 169 3.07 -1.94 -12.71
CA LEU A 169 3.99 -2.82 -12.00
C LEU A 169 4.61 -3.75 -13.07
N ASN A 170 5.81 -3.43 -13.57
CA ASN A 170 6.45 -4.23 -14.62
C ASN A 170 7.15 -5.46 -14.03
N GLU A 171 6.82 -6.64 -14.57
CA GLU A 171 7.48 -7.93 -14.32
C GLU A 171 8.97 -7.98 -14.73
N GLN A 172 9.51 -7.07 -15.54
CA GLN A 172 10.93 -7.12 -15.93
C GLN A 172 11.90 -6.58 -14.85
N ASN A 173 11.36 -6.19 -13.70
CA ASN A 173 12.09 -5.97 -12.45
C ASN A 173 11.87 -7.11 -11.44
N LEU A 174 11.32 -8.25 -11.88
CA LEU A 174 11.22 -9.48 -11.09
C LEU A 174 12.61 -9.95 -10.69
N ILE A 175 12.83 -10.10 -9.38
CA ILE A 175 13.90 -10.96 -8.88
C ILE A 175 13.26 -12.33 -8.66
N GLU A 176 13.75 -13.33 -9.39
CA GLU A 176 13.48 -14.74 -9.07
C GLU A 176 14.19 -15.09 -7.75
N GLU A 177 13.47 -15.75 -6.83
CA GLU A 177 14.11 -16.67 -5.87
C GLU A 177 14.15 -18.09 -6.45
#